data_AF-T1IH89-F1
#
_entry.id   AF-T1IH89-F1
#
_cell.length_a   1.000
_cell.length_b   1.000
_cell.length_c   1.000
_cell.angle_alpha   90.00
_cell.angle_beta   90.00
_cell.angle_gamma   90.00
#
_symmetry.space_group_name_H-M   'P 1'
#
loop_
_entity.id
_entity.type
_entity.pdbx_description
1 polymer ?
#
loop_
_entity_poly.entity_id
_entity_poly.type
_entity_poly.pdbx_seq_one_letter_code
_entity_poly.pdbx_strand_id
1 'polypeptide(L)'
;MTNNLSEESFAENEALTHFYTGLPNYKMLKCIFNFISPHISSSGHNSTLTKFQRMMIVFLKLRLNLRMKDLAYRFGVSIATVSRVYKKLLYIILK
;
A
#
# COMPACT_ATOMS: atom_id res chain seq x y z
N MET A 1 6.93 0.77 18.18
CA MET A 1 7.10 -0.40 17.28
C MET A 1 6.88 0.08 15.85
N THR A 2 7.97 0.39 15.17
CA THR A 2 8.00 0.76 13.75
C THR A 2 7.72 -0.50 12.94
N ASN A 3 6.44 -0.79 12.65
CA ASN A 3 6.10 -1.84 11.71
C ASN A 3 6.72 -1.46 10.36
N ASN A 4 7.76 -2.17 9.97
CA ASN A 4 8.47 -1.95 8.73
C ASN A 4 7.59 -2.51 7.59
N LEU A 5 6.64 -1.72 7.10
CA LEU A 5 5.77 -2.07 5.96
C LEU A 5 6.53 -1.85 4.63
N SER A 6 7.77 -2.34 4.58
CA SER A 6 8.64 -2.27 3.41
C SER A 6 8.42 -3.48 2.51
N GLU A 7 8.80 -3.35 1.23
CA GLU A 7 8.63 -4.43 0.26
C GLU A 7 9.39 -5.69 0.66
N GLU A 8 10.59 -5.52 1.22
CA GLU A 8 11.47 -6.60 1.70
C GLU A 8 10.81 -7.38 2.84
N SER A 9 10.15 -6.67 3.77
CA SER A 9 9.48 -7.30 4.91
C SER A 9 8.33 -8.22 4.47
N PHE A 10 7.66 -7.90 3.37
CA PHE A 10 6.64 -8.77 2.77
C PHE A 10 7.25 -9.93 1.98
N ALA A 11 8.41 -9.73 1.35
CA ALA A 11 9.10 -10.76 0.58
C ALA A 11 9.57 -11.93 1.45
N GLU A 12 10.00 -11.65 2.68
CA GLU A 12 10.54 -12.64 3.61
C GLU A 12 9.47 -13.32 4.49
N ASN A 13 8.22 -12.82 4.47
CA ASN A 13 7.19 -13.28 5.40
C ASN A 13 5.81 -13.46 4.74
N GLU A 14 5.47 -14.70 4.42
CA GLU A 14 4.18 -15.06 3.83
C GLU A 14 3.00 -14.81 4.78
N ALA A 15 3.16 -15.06 6.08
CA ALA A 15 2.12 -14.80 7.08
C ALA A 15 1.81 -13.30 7.19
N LEU A 16 2.83 -12.45 7.13
CA LEU A 16 2.69 -11.00 7.09
C LEU A 16 1.92 -10.55 5.83
N THR A 17 2.29 -11.13 4.68
CA THR A 17 1.59 -10.88 3.41
C THR A 17 0.12 -11.23 3.51
N HIS A 18 -0.18 -12.44 3.96
CA HIS A 18 -1.56 -12.90 4.11
C HIS A 18 -2.36 -12.05 5.10
N PHE A 19 -1.78 -11.71 6.25
CA PHE A 19 -2.45 -10.90 7.26
C PHE A 19 -2.84 -9.51 6.75
N TYR A 20 -1.89 -8.78 6.16
CA TYR A 20 -2.11 -7.39 5.76
C TYR A 20 -2.81 -7.20 4.42
N THR A 21 -2.71 -8.19 3.52
CA THR A 21 -3.23 -8.07 2.15
C THR A 21 -4.36 -9.03 1.83
N GLY A 22 -4.47 -10.14 2.57
CA GLY A 22 -5.36 -11.26 2.24
C GLY A 22 -4.86 -12.12 1.07
N LEU A 23 -3.70 -11.81 0.47
CA LEU A 23 -3.12 -12.59 -0.60
C LEU A 23 -2.36 -13.81 -0.06
N PRO A 24 -2.31 -14.92 -0.79
CA PRO A 24 -1.72 -16.16 -0.29
C PRO A 24 -0.21 -16.05 -0.05
N ASN A 25 0.50 -15.23 -0.82
CA ASN A 25 1.95 -15.08 -0.71
C ASN A 25 2.44 -13.79 -1.38
N TYR A 26 3.72 -13.49 -1.17
CA TYR A 26 4.37 -12.32 -1.73
C TYR A 26 4.43 -12.31 -3.27
N LYS A 27 4.55 -13.48 -3.91
CA LYS A 27 4.59 -13.56 -5.38
C LYS A 27 3.30 -12.99 -6.00
N MET A 28 2.14 -13.32 -5.42
CA MET A 28 0.86 -12.76 -5.86
C MET A 28 0.80 -11.24 -5.60
N LEU A 29 1.26 -10.80 -4.43
CA LEU A 29 1.34 -9.37 -4.11
C LEU A 29 2.21 -8.60 -5.12
N LYS A 30 3.38 -9.14 -5.46
CA LYS A 30 4.30 -8.55 -6.43
C LYS A 30 3.74 -8.57 -7.85
N CYS A 31 3.00 -9.62 -8.23
CA CYS A 31 2.31 -9.69 -9.52
C CYS A 31 1.30 -8.54 -9.66
N ILE A 32 0.44 -8.35 -8.65
CA ILE A 32 -0.54 -7.26 -8.63
C ILE A 32 0.17 -5.89 -8.60
N PHE A 33 1.24 -5.76 -7.82
CA PHE A 33 2.05 -4.54 -7.82
C PHE A 33 2.58 -4.20 -9.22
N ASN A 34 3.14 -5.16 -9.93
CA ASN A 34 3.67 -4.95 -11.28
C ASN A 34 2.56 -4.57 -12.28
N PHE A 35 1.35 -5.11 -12.10
CA PHE A 35 0.19 -4.76 -12.91
C PHE A 35 -0.29 -3.32 -12.66
N ILE A 36 -0.35 -2.88 -11.40
CA ILE A 36 -0.89 -1.56 -11.04
C ILE A 36 0.16 -0.44 -11.14
N SER A 37 1.44 -0.75 -10.90
CA SER A 37 2.56 0.21 -10.83
C SER A 37 2.68 1.17 -12.04
N PRO A 38 2.44 0.75 -13.29
CA PRO A 38 2.41 1.65 -14.45
C PRO A 38 1.34 2.74 -14.35
N HIS A 39 0.19 2.43 -13.74
CA HIS A 39 -0.94 3.33 -13.58
C HIS A 39 -0.83 4.24 -12.35
N ILE A 40 0.03 3.90 -11.39
CA ILE A 40 0.36 4.77 -10.26
C ILE A 40 1.30 5.86 -10.77
N SER A 41 0.77 7.08 -10.93
CA SER A 41 1.60 8.23 -11.31
C SER A 41 2.81 8.32 -10.40
N SER A 42 4.00 8.38 -11.01
CA SER A 42 5.21 8.83 -10.34
C SER A 42 4.92 10.23 -9.82
N SER A 43 4.67 10.38 -8.53
CA SER A 43 4.73 11.72 -7.97
C SER A 43 6.17 12.18 -8.10
N GLY A 44 6.38 13.44 -8.49
CA GLY A 44 7.70 13.98 -8.80
C GLY A 44 8.74 13.74 -7.71
N HIS A 45 10.00 14.11 -7.98
CA HIS A 45 11.22 13.81 -7.22
C HIS A 45 11.16 13.87 -5.67
N ASN A 46 10.13 14.48 -5.07
CA ASN A 46 9.93 14.66 -3.62
C ASN A 46 8.74 13.86 -3.04
N SER A 47 8.33 12.75 -3.67
CA SER A 47 7.25 11.90 -3.15
C SER A 47 7.68 11.16 -1.88
N THR A 48 7.10 11.50 -0.73
CA THR A 48 7.33 10.82 0.56
C THR A 48 6.94 9.34 0.55
N LEU A 49 6.09 8.91 -0.40
CA LEU A 49 5.62 7.53 -0.51
C LEU A 49 6.11 6.88 -1.81
N THR A 50 6.63 5.65 -1.69
CA THR A 50 6.91 4.79 -2.85
C THR A 50 5.62 4.28 -3.49
N LYS A 51 5.69 3.77 -4.73
CA LYS A 51 4.55 3.13 -5.39
C LYS A 51 4.02 1.94 -4.58
N PHE A 52 4.93 1.15 -3.99
CA PHE A 52 4.57 0.00 -3.17
C PHE A 52 3.80 0.43 -1.91
N GLN A 53 4.30 1.44 -1.19
CA GLN A 53 3.61 1.98 -0.02
C GLN A 53 2.21 2.53 -0.34
N ARG A 54 2.06 3.18 -1.50
CA ARG A 54 0.75 3.66 -1.98
C ARG A 54 -0.23 2.52 -2.18
N MET A 55 0.20 1.43 -2.82
CA MET A 55 -0.63 0.23 -2.97
C MET A 55 -0.98 -0.37 -1.61
N MET A 56 -0.02 -0.44 -0.69
CA MET A 56 -0.24 -0.97 0.66
C MET A 56 -1.27 -0.18 1.46
N ILE A 57 -1.27 1.15 1.38
CA ILE A 57 -2.33 1.98 1.99
C ILE A 57 -3.73 1.49 1.59
N VAL A 58 -3.94 1.17 0.31
CA VAL A 58 -5.25 0.71 -0.19
C VAL A 58 -5.55 -0.70 0.28
N PHE A 59 -4.60 -1.61 0.23
CA PHE A 59 -4.82 -3.00 0.64
C PHE A 59 -5.11 -3.11 2.13
N LEU A 60 -4.34 -2.41 2.97
CA LEU A 60 -4.60 -2.35 4.41
C LEU A 60 -5.97 -1.72 4.71
N LYS A 61 -6.38 -0.69 3.94
CA LYS A 61 -7.70 -0.09 4.10
C LYS A 61 -8.83 -1.04 3.69
N LEU A 62 -8.68 -1.78 2.61
CA LEU A 62 -9.71 -2.72 2.13
C LEU A 62 -9.78 -3.99 3.01
N ARG A 63 -8.63 -4.54 3.39
CA ARG A 63 -8.53 -5.81 4.14
C ARG A 63 -8.89 -5.67 5.62
N LEU A 64 -8.35 -4.63 6.27
CA LEU A 64 -8.42 -4.45 7.73
C LEU A 64 -9.35 -3.29 8.12
N ASN A 65 -9.94 -2.59 7.16
CA ASN A 65 -10.77 -1.41 7.37
C ASN A 65 -10.11 -0.32 8.25
N LEU A 66 -8.78 -0.17 8.17
CA LEU A 66 -8.05 0.78 9.02
C LEU A 66 -8.56 2.21 8.85
N ARG A 67 -8.47 3.00 9.93
CA ARG A 67 -8.80 4.42 9.88
C ARG A 67 -7.72 5.18 9.10
N MET A 68 -8.12 6.22 8.35
CA MET A 68 -7.16 7.04 7.59
C MET A 68 -6.08 7.67 8.48
N LYS A 69 -6.45 8.02 9.72
CA LYS A 69 -5.52 8.51 10.75
C LYS A 69 -4.46 7.47 11.13
N ASP A 70 -4.84 6.20 11.24
CA ASP A 70 -3.91 5.12 11.58
C ASP A 70 -2.91 4.88 10.44
N LEU A 71 -3.40 4.85 9.20
CA LEU A 71 -2.56 4.77 8.00
C LEU A 71 -1.59 5.96 7.91
N ALA A 72 -2.05 7.17 8.23
CA ALA A 72 -1.22 8.37 8.23
C ALA A 72 -0.03 8.22 9.20
N TYR A 73 -0.28 7.73 10.42
CA TYR A 73 0.78 7.46 11.39
C TYR A 73 1.73 6.35 10.92
N ARG A 74 1.20 5.23 10.40
CA ARG A 74 2.02 4.10 9.95
C ARG A 74 2.98 4.46 8.82
N PHE A 75 2.56 5.34 7.92
CA PHE A 75 3.34 5.74 6.74
C PHE A 75 4.03 7.10 6.89
N GLY A 76 3.95 7.74 8.06
CA GLY A 76 4.61 9.03 8.32
C GLY A 76 4.15 10.18 7.40
N VAL A 77 2.88 10.16 6.98
CA VAL A 77 2.31 11.17 6.06
C VAL A 77 1.04 11.78 6.63
N SER A 78 0.57 12.89 6.04
CA SER A 78 -0.70 13.49 6.43
C SER A 78 -1.92 12.64 6.04
N ILE A 79 -3.01 12.76 6.79
CA ILE A 79 -4.32 12.13 6.49
C ILE A 79 -4.80 12.51 5.08
N ALA A 80 -4.57 13.76 4.67
CA ALA A 80 -4.91 14.25 3.34
C ALA A 80 -4.14 13.51 2.24
N THR A 81 -2.87 13.16 2.47
CA THR A 81 -2.08 12.35 1.54
C THR A 81 -2.63 10.93 1.44
N VAL A 82 -2.93 10.28 2.56
CA VAL A 82 -3.57 8.94 2.57
C VAL A 82 -4.90 8.95 1.80
N SER A 83 -5.77 9.92 2.06
CA SER A 83 -7.08 10.05 1.41
C SER A 83 -6.95 10.21 -0.11
N ARG A 84 -6.02 11.07 -0.57
CA ARG A 84 -5.75 11.26 -2.00
C ARG A 84 -5.22 9.98 -2.67
N VAL A 85 -4.26 9.30 -2.01
CA VAL A 85 -3.72 8.02 -2.50
C VAL A 85 -4.82 6.97 -2.59
N TYR A 86 -5.62 6.81 -1.54
CA TYR A 86 -6.70 5.84 -1.49
C TYR A 86 -7.72 6.04 -2.62
N LYS A 87 -8.25 7.27 -2.78
CA LYS A 87 -9.22 7.58 -3.83
C LYS A 87 -8.66 7.31 -5.23
N LYS A 88 -7.41 7.71 -5.49
CA LYS A 88 -6.77 7.55 -6.79
C LYS A 88 -6.54 6.08 -7.15
N LEU A 89 -5.99 5.29 -6.22
CA LEU A 89 -5.72 3.87 -6.47
C LEU A 89 -7.01 3.03 -6.51
N LEU A 90 -7.99 3.35 -5.66
CA LEU A 90 -9.29 2.67 -5.70
C LEU A 90 -9.96 2.85 -7.07
N TYR A 91 -9.89 4.05 -7.64
CA TYR A 91 -10.38 4.31 -8.99
C TYR A 91 -9.65 3.48 -10.07
N ILE A 92 -8.34 3.24 -9.91
CA ILE A 92 -7.55 2.43 -10.85
C ILE A 92 -7.92 0.94 -10.73
N ILE A 93 -8.17 0.44 -9.52
CA ILE A 93 -8.44 -1.00 -9.27
C ILE A 93 -9.86 -1.40 -9.67
N LEU A 94 -10.84 -0.50 -9.51
CA LEU A 94 -12.26 -0.78 -9.76
C LEU A 94 -12.74 -0.39 -11.17
N LYS A 95 -11.83 -0.01 -12.05
CA LYS A 95 -12.11 0.34 -13.44
C LYS A 95 -11.62 -0.76 -14.37
#